data_AF-A0A8K1JFI7-F1
#
_entry.id   AF-A0A8K1JFI7-F1
#
_cell.length_a   1.000
_cell.length_b   1.000
_cell.length_c   1.000
_cell.angle_alpha   90.00
_cell.angle_beta   90.00
_cell.angle_gamma   90.00
#
_symmetry.space_group_name_H-M   'P 1'
#
loop_
_entity.id
_entity.type
_entity.pdbx_description
1 polymer ?
#
loop_
_entity_poly.entity_id
_entity_poly.type
_entity_poly.pdbx_seq_one_letter_code
_entity_poly.pdbx_strand_id
1 'polypeptide(L)' 'PAVVMKRIRERFINHPDFQPAVIKNVSSACEGLCKWVRAMEVYDRVPKVVAPKRERLREAEGLLDIQM' A
#
# COMPACT_ATOMS: atom_id res chain seq x y z
N PRO A 1 5.87 0.00 14.03
CA PRO A 1 6.15 1.05 13.02
C PRO A 1 4.93 1.85 12.52
N ALA A 2 3.91 2.10 13.36
CA ALA A 2 2.73 2.88 12.95
C ALA A 2 2.97 4.40 12.88
N VAL A 3 3.82 4.93 13.77
CA VAL A 3 4.11 6.37 13.87
C VAL A 3 4.80 6.90 12.61
N VAL A 4 5.75 6.14 12.05
CA VAL A 4 6.49 6.53 10.84
C VAL A 4 5.55 6.60 9.63
N MET A 5 4.71 5.59 9.42
CA MET A 5 3.76 5.56 8.30
C MET A 5 2.69 6.65 8.42
N LYS A 6 2.24 6.96 9.64
CA LYS A 6 1.33 8.09 9.89
C LYS A 6 1.96 9.41 9.44
N ARG A 7 3.21 9.68 9.83
CA ARG A 7 3.94 10.88 9.40
C ARG A 7 4.11 10.95 7.89
N ILE A 8 4.40 9.82 7.24
CA ILE A 8 4.55 9.75 5.79
C ILE A 8 3.24 10.15 5.08
N ARG A 9 2.09 9.62 5.52
CA ARG A 9 0.78 9.95 4.94
C ARG A 9 0.41 11.41 5.12
N GLU A 10 0.53 11.92 6.33
CA GLU A 10 0.09 13.26 6.69
C GLU A 10 0.94 14.35 6.02
N ARG A 11 2.26 14.14 5.91
CA ARG A 11 3.17 15.18 5.43
C ARG A 11 3.55 15.07 3.96
N PHE A 12 3.61 13.87 3.41
CA PHE A 12 4.20 13.65 2.08
C PHE A 12 3.22 13.10 1.06
N ILE A 13 2.46 12.04 1.38
CA ILE A 13 1.63 11.34 0.37
C ILE A 13 0.55 12.25 -0.23
N ASN A 14 -0.03 13.15 0.58
CA ASN A 14 -1.05 14.10 0.14
C ASN A 14 -0.46 15.41 -0.40
N HIS A 15 0.87 15.57 -0.39
CA HIS A 15 1.51 16.79 -0.85
C HIS A 15 1.50 16.84 -2.39
N PRO A 16 1.08 17.96 -3.02
CA PRO A 16 1.00 18.08 -4.48
C PRO A 16 2.36 17.94 -5.16
N ASP A 17 3.44 18.38 -4.51
CA ASP A 17 4.80 18.26 -5.06
C ASP A 17 5.39 16.86 -4.90
N PHE A 18 4.82 16.01 -4.05
CA PHE A 18 5.28 14.64 -3.83
C PHE A 18 4.57 13.65 -4.76
N GLN A 19 4.47 14.02 -6.03
CA GLN A 19 3.92 13.18 -7.09
C GLN A 19 5.04 12.72 -8.02
N PRO A 20 5.09 11.44 -8.43
CA PRO A 20 6.13 10.94 -9.33
C PRO A 20 6.25 11.76 -10.61
N ALA A 21 5.13 12.21 -11.18
CA ALA A 21 5.11 13.03 -12.38
C ALA A 21 5.77 14.40 -12.18
N VAL A 22 5.59 15.01 -10.99
CA VAL A 22 6.21 16.30 -10.64
C VAL A 22 7.71 16.10 -10.38
N ILE A 23 8.08 15.08 -9.59
CA ILE A 23 9.46 14.80 -9.22
C ILE A 23 10.30 14.37 -10.43
N LYS A 24 9.70 13.68 -11.40
CA LYS A 24 10.37 13.28 -12.65
C LYS A 24 10.98 14.46 -13.40
N ASN A 25 10.32 15.63 -13.35
CA ASN A 25 10.82 16.85 -14.00
C ASN A 25 12.08 17.41 -13.32
N VAL A 26 12.33 17.04 -12.06
CA VAL A 26 13.52 17.45 -11.29
C VAL A 26 14.61 16.37 -11.34
N SER A 27 14.25 15.10 -11.15
CA SER A 27 15.19 13.97 -11.15
C SER A 27 14.48 12.64 -11.40
N SER A 28 14.97 11.88 -12.39
CA SER A 28 14.50 10.54 -12.71
C SER A 28 14.82 9.51 -11.62
N ALA A 29 15.95 9.66 -10.92
CA ALA A 29 16.30 8.80 -9.79
C ALA A 29 15.34 9.02 -8.61
N CYS A 30 15.01 10.29 -8.33
CA CYS A 30 14.08 10.65 -7.26
C CYS A 30 12.63 10.22 -7.57
N GLU A 31 12.25 10.12 -8.85
CA GLU A 31 10.96 9.53 -9.25
C GLU A 31 10.83 8.09 -8.73
N GLY A 32 11.88 7.28 -8.86
CA GLY A 32 11.92 5.90 -8.37
C GLY A 32 11.71 5.84 -6.85
N LEU A 33 12.38 6.70 -6.11
CA LEU A 33 12.22 6.80 -4.65
C LEU A 33 10.80 7.22 -4.26
N CYS A 34 10.22 8.20 -4.95
CA CYS A 34 8.83 8.63 -4.70
C CYS A 34 7.85 7.47 -4.91
N LYS A 35 7.98 6.71 -6.00
CA LYS A 35 7.15 5.53 -6.28
C LYS A 35 7.30 4.48 -5.19
N TRP A 36 8.53 4.20 -4.76
CA TRP A 36 8.79 3.21 -3.72
C TRP A 36 8.13 3.60 -2.38
N VAL A 37 8.28 4.86 -1.93
CA VAL A 37 7.65 5.33 -0.68
C VAL A 37 6.13 5.22 -0.75
N ARG A 38 5.52 5.58 -1.89
CA ARG A 38 4.07 5.43 -2.08
C ARG A 38 3.64 3.96 -2.08
N ALA A 39 4.41 3.08 -2.70
CA ALA A 39 4.14 1.64 -2.66
C ALA A 39 4.21 1.09 -1.23
N MET A 40 5.17 1.54 -0.41
CA MET A 40 5.26 1.17 1.01
C MET A 40 4.04 1.61 1.81
N GLU A 41 3.45 2.77 1.51
CA GLU A 41 2.19 3.21 2.13
C GLU A 41 1.02 2.28 1.81
N VAL A 42 0.88 1.93 0.53
CA VAL A 42 -0.18 1.02 0.07
C VAL A 42 0.00 -0.36 0.70
N TYR A 43 1.25 -0.84 0.78
CA TYR A 43 1.57 -2.13 1.39
C TYR A 43 1.24 -2.19 2.89
N ASP A 44 1.28 -1.08 3.63
CA ASP A 44 0.79 -1.05 5.03
C ASP A 44 -0.74 -1.04 5.12
N ARG A 45 -1.44 -0.41 4.17
CA ARG A 45 -2.90 -0.22 4.21
C ARG A 45 -3.66 -1.44 3.70
N VAL A 46 -3.25 -1.99 2.57
CA VAL A 46 -3.99 -3.05 1.84
C VAL A 46 -4.16 -4.34 2.66
N PRO A 47 -3.14 -4.88 3.34
CA PRO A 47 -3.29 -6.10 4.13
C PRO A 47 -4.38 -6.02 5.19
N LYS A 48 -4.61 -4.84 5.79
CA LYS A 48 -5.67 -4.63 6.80
C LYS A 48 -7.06 -4.83 6.22
N VAL A 49 -7.26 -4.48 4.95
CA VAL A 49 -8.53 -4.66 4.22
C VAL A 49 -8.64 -6.08 3.64
N VAL A 50 -7.52 -6.68 3.27
CA VAL A 50 -7.46 -7.98 2.60
C VAL A 50 -7.52 -9.15 3.59
N ALA A 51 -7.01 -8.99 4.82
CA ALA A 51 -7.05 -10.03 5.86
C ALA A 51 -8.44 -10.67 6.06
N PRO A 52 -9.54 -9.91 6.28
CA PRO A 52 -10.87 -10.51 6.44
C PRO A 52 -11.44 -11.12 5.16
N LYS A 53 -10.95 -10.71 3.99
CA LYS A 53 -11.34 -11.34 2.71
C LYS A 53 -10.65 -12.69 2.55
N ARG A 54 -9.39 -12.80 2.97
CA ARG A 54 -8.63 -14.06 2.96
C ARG A 54 -9.19 -15.08 3.95
N GLU A 55 -9.65 -14.65 5.12
CA GLU A 55 -10.26 -15.58 6.08
C GLU A 55 -11.55 -16.17 5.55
N ARG A 56 -12.46 -15.33 5.05
CA ARG A 56 -13.71 -15.80 4.42
C ARG A 56 -13.47 -16.71 3.22
N LEU A 57 -12.42 -16.44 2.44
CA LEU A 57 -12.02 -17.32 1.34
C LEU A 57 -11.61 -18.70 1.87
N ARG A 58 -10.76 -18.74 2.90
CA ARG A 58 -10.30 -20.00 3.51
C ARG A 58 -11.46 -20.82 4.09
N GLU A 59 -12.40 -20.18 4.75
CA GLU A 59 -13.61 -20.84 5.27
C GLU A 59 -14.44 -21.46 4.14
N ALA A 60 -14.67 -20.72 3.06
CA ALA A 60 -15.41 -21.21 1.90
C ALA A 60 -14.68 -22.35 1.17
N GLU A 61 -13.36 -22.24 0.99
CA GLU A 61 -12.53 -23.29 0.40
C GLU A 61 -12.54 -24.57 1.25
N GLY A 62 -12.49 -24.46 2.58
CA GLY A 62 -12.60 -25.61 3.48
C GLY A 62 -13.97 -26.29 3.43
N LEU A 63 -15.05 -25.53 3.31
CA LEU A 63 -16.40 -26.10 3.15
C LEU A 63 -16.55 -26.83 1.81
N LEU A 64 -15.98 -26.27 0.73
CA LEU A 64 -15.98 -26.91 -0.58
C LEU A 64 -15.20 -28.23 -0.55
N ASP A 65 -14.03 -28.25 0.08
CA ASP A 65 -13.18 -29.45 0.17
C ASP A 65 -13.86 -30.61 0.93
N ILE A 66 -14.66 -30.31 1.94
CA ILE A 66 -15.49 -31.31 2.66
C ILE A 66 -16.62 -31.86 1.78
N GLN A 67 -17.11 -31.05 0.83
CA GLN A 67 -18.25 -31.42 -0.04
C GLN A 67 -17.84 -32.18 -1.30
N MET A 68 -16.55 -32.19 -1.65
CA MET A 68 -15.98 -32.95 -2.77
C MET A 68 -15.40 -34.29 -2.30
#